data_AF-Q1Z3G0-F1
#
_entry.id   AF-Q1Z3G0-F1
#
_cell.length_a   1.000
_cell.length_b   1.000
_cell.length_c   1.000
_cell.angle_alpha   90.00
_cell.angle_beta   90.00
_cell.angle_gamma   90.00
#
_symmetry.space_group_name_H-M   'P 1'
#
loop_
_entity.id
_entity.type
_entity.pdbx_description
1 polymer ?
#
loop_
_entity_poly.entity_id
_entity_poly.type
_entity_poly.pdbx_seq_one_letter_code
_entity_poly.pdbx_strand_id
1 'polypeptide(L)'
;MPKKEKDYFMNITTPTANSRPALLSLAGALSLFIAFIFVQSLFFKFTNSYETQFIFGTLAGWSGFSWFGTYGGYLIGTAELIAAVLLFTRFHGVGAVMAVGIMAGAIFFHLFTPLGIVMPEFNAAGQMIGTDGGLLFGMACLIWLSAVVLVVRDSRQPQGLLHHVIHHFLRLSQGHSGGTDTENGGAV
;
A
#
# COMPACT_ATOMS: atom_id res chain seq x y z
N MET A 1 43.88 -7.86 -39.22
CA MET A 1 42.77 -7.06 -38.69
C MET A 1 42.70 -7.22 -37.18
N PRO A 2 42.77 -6.14 -36.37
CA PRO A 2 42.85 -6.23 -34.92
C PRO A 2 41.51 -6.61 -34.27
N LYS A 3 41.57 -7.51 -33.28
CA LYS A 3 40.45 -8.13 -32.56
C LYS A 3 39.39 -7.16 -32.01
N LYS A 4 39.78 -5.91 -31.75
CA LYS A 4 38.99 -4.85 -31.08
C LYS A 4 37.77 -4.37 -31.88
N GLU A 5 37.79 -4.47 -33.21
CA GLU A 5 36.65 -4.06 -34.04
C GLU A 5 35.50 -5.08 -34.01
N LYS A 6 35.80 -6.39 -33.91
CA LYS A 6 34.76 -7.43 -33.84
C LYS A 6 33.93 -7.31 -32.56
N ASP A 7 34.57 -6.92 -31.46
CA ASP A 7 33.90 -6.71 -30.18
C ASP A 7 32.97 -5.49 -30.21
N TYR A 8 33.28 -4.47 -31.02
CA TYR A 8 32.43 -3.29 -31.21
C TYR A 8 31.17 -3.60 -32.02
N PHE A 9 31.29 -4.45 -33.05
CA PHE A 9 30.16 -4.86 -33.88
C PHE A 9 29.25 -5.89 -33.20
N MET A 10 29.75 -6.67 -32.23
CA MET A 10 28.96 -7.71 -31.54
C MET A 10 28.03 -7.16 -30.44
N ASN A 11 28.22 -5.90 -30.00
CA ASN A 11 27.45 -5.29 -28.91
C ASN A 11 26.25 -4.44 -29.39
N ILE A 12 25.96 -4.36 -30.69
CA ILE A 12 24.88 -3.52 -31.25
C ILE A 12 23.58 -4.32 -31.44
N THR A 13 23.56 -5.63 -31.17
CA THR A 13 22.40 -6.50 -31.44
C THR A 13 21.92 -7.31 -30.24
N THR A 14 22.06 -6.81 -29.00
CA THR A 14 21.23 -7.31 -27.90
C THR A 14 19.93 -6.49 -27.87
N PRO A 15 18.77 -7.06 -28.25
CA PRO A 15 17.49 -6.43 -27.97
C PRO A 15 17.35 -6.40 -26.45
N THR A 16 17.61 -5.25 -25.85
CA THR A 16 17.43 -5.07 -24.42
C THR A 16 15.95 -5.18 -24.08
N ALA A 17 15.68 -6.05 -23.11
CA ALA A 17 14.48 -6.05 -22.28
C ALA A 17 13.15 -6.31 -23.01
N ASN A 18 12.67 -7.54 -22.83
CA ASN A 18 11.25 -7.90 -22.81
C ASN A 18 10.44 -6.87 -22.01
N SER A 19 9.99 -5.81 -22.68
CA SER A 19 9.25 -4.71 -22.08
C SER A 19 7.79 -5.12 -22.01
N ARG A 20 7.48 -6.08 -21.12
CA ARG A 20 6.08 -6.32 -20.76
C ARG A 20 5.57 -5.02 -20.14
N PRO A 21 4.51 -4.39 -20.69
CA PRO A 21 3.94 -3.19 -20.10
C PRO A 21 3.64 -3.47 -18.63
N ALA A 22 3.93 -2.52 -17.74
CA ALA A 22 3.87 -2.72 -16.29
C ALA A 22 2.53 -3.34 -15.82
N LEU A 23 1.43 -3.04 -16.53
CA LEU A 23 0.09 -3.58 -16.30
C LEU A 23 -0.08 -5.08 -16.61
N LEU A 24 0.72 -5.65 -17.53
CA LEU A 24 0.72 -7.08 -17.83
C LEU A 24 1.64 -7.89 -16.88
N SER A 25 2.29 -7.22 -15.92
CA SER A 25 3.03 -7.89 -14.85
C SER A 25 2.12 -8.18 -13.66
N LEU A 26 2.45 -9.21 -12.87
CA LEU A 26 1.73 -9.54 -11.63
C LEU A 26 1.57 -8.30 -10.72
N ALA A 27 2.60 -7.46 -10.63
CA ALA A 27 2.53 -6.24 -9.83
C ALA A 27 1.52 -5.24 -10.38
N GLY A 28 1.46 -5.07 -11.70
CA GLY A 28 0.46 -4.21 -12.34
C GLY A 28 -0.96 -4.72 -12.13
N ALA A 29 -1.17 -6.03 -12.24
CA ALA A 29 -2.46 -6.66 -11.97
C ALA A 29 -2.91 -6.48 -10.52
N LEU A 30 -2.01 -6.68 -9.54
CA LEU A 30 -2.30 -6.45 -8.13
C LEU A 30 -2.56 -4.97 -7.84
N SER A 31 -1.78 -4.04 -8.40
CA SER A 31 -2.02 -2.60 -8.26
C SER A 31 -3.39 -2.21 -8.82
N LEU A 32 -3.76 -2.75 -9.98
CA LEU A 32 -5.07 -2.52 -10.59
C LEU A 32 -6.20 -3.08 -9.74
N PHE A 33 -6.06 -4.29 -9.23
CA PHE A 33 -7.03 -4.91 -8.34
C PHE A 33 -7.27 -4.06 -7.07
N ILE A 34 -6.20 -3.66 -6.38
CA ILE A 34 -6.29 -2.81 -5.18
C ILE A 34 -6.96 -1.48 -5.50
N ALA A 35 -6.49 -0.79 -6.53
CA ALA A 35 -7.01 0.52 -6.91
C ALA A 35 -8.48 0.45 -7.34
N PHE A 36 -8.88 -0.60 -8.07
CA PHE A 36 -10.26 -0.81 -8.46
C PHE A 36 -11.17 -0.92 -7.23
N ILE A 37 -10.82 -1.76 -6.25
CA ILE A 37 -11.65 -1.93 -5.05
C ILE A 37 -11.65 -0.67 -4.18
N PHE A 38 -10.51 -0.01 -4.02
CA PHE A 38 -10.45 1.27 -3.31
C PHE A 38 -11.39 2.29 -3.93
N VAL A 39 -11.28 2.54 -5.24
CA VAL A 39 -12.11 3.51 -5.97
C VAL A 39 -13.60 3.16 -5.89
N GLN A 40 -13.98 1.89 -6.03
CA GLN A 40 -15.38 1.46 -5.85
C GLN A 40 -15.88 1.74 -4.43
N SER A 41 -15.04 1.50 -3.42
CA SER A 41 -15.41 1.75 -2.03
C SER A 41 -15.56 3.25 -1.69
N LEU A 42 -14.92 4.14 -2.46
CA LEU A 42 -15.01 5.60 -2.23
C LEU A 42 -16.44 6.12 -2.41
N PHE A 43 -17.24 5.50 -3.28
CA PHE A 43 -18.63 5.88 -3.48
C PHE A 43 -19.39 5.83 -2.15
N PHE A 44 -19.30 4.72 -1.42
CA PHE A 44 -19.94 4.56 -0.11
C PHE A 44 -19.44 5.59 0.90
N LYS A 45 -18.11 5.78 0.97
CA LYS A 45 -17.47 6.64 1.98
C LYS A 45 -17.76 8.13 1.76
N PHE A 46 -17.71 8.61 0.53
CA PHE A 46 -17.92 10.04 0.21
C PHE A 46 -19.40 10.41 0.03
N THR A 47 -20.28 9.44 -0.22
CA THR A 47 -21.74 9.68 -0.17
C THR A 47 -22.32 9.54 1.24
N ASN A 48 -21.49 9.18 2.22
CA ASN A 48 -21.91 8.93 3.60
C ASN A 48 -23.06 7.91 3.66
N SER A 49 -22.90 6.77 2.97
CA SER A 49 -23.91 5.71 2.93
C SER A 49 -24.26 5.17 4.32
N TYR A 50 -25.40 4.49 4.45
CA TYR A 50 -25.81 3.90 5.72
C TYR A 50 -24.80 2.86 6.25
N GLU A 51 -24.16 2.10 5.36
CA GLU A 51 -23.08 1.17 5.70
C GLU A 51 -21.88 1.94 6.30
N THR A 52 -21.50 3.06 5.68
CA THR A 52 -20.42 3.91 6.18
C THR A 52 -20.75 4.47 7.56
N GLN A 53 -21.96 5.01 7.73
CA GLN A 53 -22.42 5.53 9.02
C GLN A 53 -22.44 4.44 10.10
N PHE A 54 -22.88 3.23 9.75
CA PHE A 54 -22.87 2.10 10.67
C PHE A 54 -21.45 1.73 11.12
N ILE A 55 -20.52 1.58 10.18
CA ILE A 55 -19.13 1.19 10.47
C ILE A 55 -18.45 2.24 11.37
N PHE A 56 -18.43 3.50 10.93
CA PHE A 56 -17.73 4.55 11.65
C PHE A 56 -18.47 4.98 12.93
N GLY A 57 -19.80 4.93 12.94
CA GLY A 57 -20.60 5.17 14.14
C GLY A 57 -20.36 4.11 15.22
N THR A 58 -20.26 2.83 14.83
CA THR A 58 -19.93 1.73 15.76
C THR A 58 -18.54 1.94 16.38
N LEU A 59 -17.54 2.30 15.56
CA LEU A 59 -16.19 2.58 16.05
C LEU A 59 -16.12 3.84 16.91
N ALA A 60 -16.89 4.88 16.59
CA ALA A 60 -16.99 6.09 17.40
C ALA A 60 -17.59 5.79 18.78
N GLY A 61 -18.66 4.99 18.83
CA GLY A 61 -19.27 4.56 20.09
C GLY A 61 -18.33 3.71 20.94
N TRP A 62 -17.59 2.78 20.31
CA TRP A 62 -16.63 1.94 21.01
C TRP A 62 -15.40 2.71 21.52
N SER A 63 -14.86 3.62 20.71
CA SER A 63 -13.63 4.35 21.05
C SER A 63 -13.86 5.60 21.91
N GLY A 64 -15.09 6.10 21.97
CA GLY A 64 -15.43 7.40 22.58
C GLY A 64 -15.08 8.61 21.71
N PHE A 65 -14.52 8.42 20.51
CA PHE A 65 -14.19 9.50 19.58
C PHE A 65 -15.37 9.81 18.64
N SER A 66 -16.31 10.62 19.11
CA SER A 66 -17.52 10.98 18.33
C SER A 66 -17.20 11.57 16.95
N TRP A 67 -16.14 12.39 16.85
CA TRP A 67 -15.69 12.98 15.57
C TRP A 67 -15.34 11.92 14.52
N PHE A 68 -14.88 10.74 14.95
CA PHE A 68 -14.52 9.65 14.04
C PHE A 68 -15.76 9.05 13.36
N GLY A 69 -16.92 9.12 14.01
CA GLY A 69 -18.19 8.68 13.43
C GLY A 69 -18.65 9.57 12.27
N THR A 70 -18.33 10.87 12.35
CA THR A 70 -18.70 11.84 11.31
C THR A 70 -17.66 11.94 10.20
N TYR A 71 -16.37 11.94 10.56
CA TYR A 71 -15.29 12.23 9.62
C TYR A 71 -14.45 11.01 9.23
N GLY A 72 -14.56 9.89 9.94
CA GLY A 72 -13.75 8.71 9.72
C GLY A 72 -13.87 8.15 8.30
N GLY A 73 -15.10 8.10 7.76
CA GLY A 73 -15.34 7.68 6.37
C GLY A 73 -14.58 8.53 5.35
N TYR A 74 -14.65 9.85 5.48
CA TYR A 74 -13.93 10.77 4.60
C TYR A 74 -12.41 10.66 4.75
N LEU A 75 -11.92 10.49 5.99
CA LEU A 75 -10.49 10.36 6.27
C LEU A 75 -9.91 9.09 5.63
N ILE A 76 -10.57 7.94 5.85
CA ILE A 76 -10.14 6.67 5.25
C ILE A 76 -10.32 6.68 3.74
N GLY A 77 -11.43 7.20 3.22
CA GLY A 77 -11.65 7.31 1.77
C GLY A 77 -10.60 8.19 1.09
N THR A 78 -10.19 9.30 1.72
CA THR A 78 -9.11 10.14 1.19
C THR A 78 -7.77 9.40 1.16
N ALA A 79 -7.45 8.65 2.23
CA ALA A 79 -6.24 7.84 2.29
C ALA A 79 -6.21 6.74 1.22
N GLU A 80 -7.34 6.06 0.98
CA GLU A 80 -7.50 5.05 -0.06
C GLU A 80 -7.35 5.66 -1.47
N LEU A 81 -7.93 6.83 -1.72
CA LEU A 81 -7.78 7.53 -3.00
C LEU A 81 -6.32 7.88 -3.27
N ILE A 82 -5.61 8.42 -2.26
CA ILE A 82 -4.18 8.72 -2.38
C ILE A 82 -3.39 7.44 -2.66
N ALA A 83 -3.63 6.37 -1.91
CA ALA A 83 -2.95 5.08 -2.11
C ALA A 83 -3.19 4.53 -3.53
N ALA A 84 -4.44 4.58 -4.01
CA ALA A 84 -4.82 4.12 -5.35
C ALA A 84 -4.10 4.91 -6.45
N VAL A 85 -3.98 6.23 -6.31
CA VAL A 85 -3.22 7.07 -7.25
C VAL A 85 -1.73 6.72 -7.20
N LEU A 86 -1.14 6.65 -5.99
CA LEU A 86 0.30 6.42 -5.83
C LEU A 86 0.76 5.08 -6.43
N LEU A 87 -0.07 4.05 -6.39
CA LEU A 87 0.21 2.72 -6.97
C LEU A 87 0.58 2.73 -8.47
N PHE A 88 0.20 3.78 -9.21
CA PHE A 88 0.53 3.94 -10.64
C PHE A 88 1.59 5.02 -10.91
N THR A 89 2.22 5.54 -9.86
CA THR A 89 3.28 6.56 -9.98
C THR A 89 4.64 5.98 -9.62
N ARG A 90 5.69 6.81 -9.71
CA ARG A 90 7.02 6.48 -9.18
C ARG A 90 7.05 6.16 -7.68
N PHE A 91 5.97 6.47 -6.96
CA PHE A 91 5.81 6.23 -5.53
C PHE A 91 4.96 4.98 -5.23
N HIS A 92 4.87 4.02 -6.18
CA HIS A 92 4.05 2.82 -6.00
C HIS A 92 4.36 2.04 -4.73
N GLY A 93 5.62 2.02 -4.27
CA GLY A 93 6.00 1.43 -2.97
C GLY A 93 5.32 2.11 -1.78
N VAL A 94 5.19 3.44 -1.79
CA VAL A 94 4.47 4.20 -0.75
C VAL A 94 2.98 3.90 -0.83
N GLY A 95 2.39 3.87 -2.03
CA GLY A 95 0.99 3.49 -2.23
C GLY A 95 0.69 2.08 -1.71
N ALA A 96 1.60 1.12 -1.92
CA ALA A 96 1.47 -0.23 -1.40
C ALA A 96 1.55 -0.28 0.14
N VAL A 97 2.49 0.45 0.75
CA VAL A 97 2.60 0.56 2.22
C VAL A 97 1.34 1.20 2.82
N MET A 98 0.81 2.25 2.19
CA MET A 98 -0.45 2.85 2.62
C MET A 98 -1.61 1.84 2.55
N ALA A 99 -1.73 1.09 1.46
CA ALA A 99 -2.76 0.06 1.31
C ALA A 99 -2.64 -1.03 2.40
N VAL A 100 -1.42 -1.47 2.74
CA VAL A 100 -1.19 -2.38 3.88
C VAL A 100 -1.69 -1.77 5.18
N GLY A 101 -1.32 -0.52 5.48
CA GLY A 101 -1.71 0.16 6.72
C GLY A 101 -3.22 0.36 6.85
N ILE A 102 -3.87 0.82 5.79
CA ILE A 102 -5.33 1.05 5.77
C ILE A 102 -6.08 -0.27 5.98
N MET A 103 -5.74 -1.32 5.22
CA MET A 103 -6.41 -2.61 5.34
C MET A 103 -6.08 -3.33 6.66
N ALA A 104 -4.86 -3.17 7.19
CA ALA A 104 -4.52 -3.68 8.51
C ALA A 104 -5.39 -3.05 9.60
N GLY A 105 -5.62 -1.74 9.53
CA GLY A 105 -6.53 -1.03 10.43
C GLY A 105 -7.96 -1.55 10.31
N ALA A 106 -8.48 -1.71 9.08
CA ALA A 106 -9.81 -2.27 8.86
C ALA A 106 -9.95 -3.69 9.46
N ILE A 107 -9.03 -4.60 9.14
CA ILE A 107 -9.01 -5.97 9.65
C ILE A 107 -8.94 -5.98 11.17
N PHE A 108 -8.04 -5.17 11.76
CA PHE A 108 -7.93 -5.05 13.21
C PHE A 108 -9.25 -4.62 13.84
N PHE A 109 -9.92 -3.61 13.30
CA PHE A 109 -11.18 -3.14 13.85
C PHE A 109 -12.32 -4.16 13.70
N HIS A 110 -12.37 -4.93 12.62
CA HIS A 110 -13.34 -6.03 12.49
C HIS A 110 -13.13 -7.13 13.54
N LEU A 111 -11.88 -7.43 13.92
CA LEU A 111 -11.55 -8.54 14.82
C LEU A 111 -11.56 -8.17 16.31
N PHE A 112 -11.18 -6.93 16.64
CA PHE A 112 -10.93 -6.51 18.01
C PHE A 112 -11.89 -5.44 18.53
N THR A 113 -12.94 -5.10 17.76
CA THR A 113 -14.00 -4.18 18.19
C THR A 113 -15.39 -4.77 17.97
N PRO A 114 -16.45 -4.13 18.51
CA PRO A 114 -17.83 -4.55 18.30
C PRO A 114 -18.31 -4.51 16.84
N LEU A 115 -17.48 -4.05 15.89
CA LEU A 115 -17.82 -4.02 14.48
C LEU A 115 -18.11 -5.42 13.93
N GLY A 116 -17.29 -6.42 14.28
CA GLY A 116 -17.46 -7.81 13.83
C GLY A 116 -17.19 -8.01 12.34
N ILE A 117 -17.32 -9.23 11.82
CA ILE A 117 -16.98 -9.57 10.42
C ILE A 117 -18.13 -9.31 9.44
N VAL A 118 -19.38 -9.58 9.86
CA VAL A 118 -20.57 -9.51 9.00
C VAL A 118 -21.18 -8.12 9.10
N MET A 119 -21.25 -7.42 7.97
CA MET A 119 -21.79 -6.06 7.88
C MET A 119 -23.26 -6.08 7.45
N PRO A 120 -24.11 -5.22 8.03
CA PRO A 120 -25.48 -5.07 7.58
C PRO A 120 -25.54 -4.39 6.20
N GLU A 121 -26.53 -4.78 5.41
CA GLU A 121 -26.85 -4.17 4.12
C GLU A 121 -28.12 -3.33 4.26
N PHE A 122 -28.08 -2.10 3.71
CA PHE A 122 -29.18 -1.15 3.81
C PHE A 122 -29.79 -0.84 2.45
N ASN A 123 -31.10 -0.60 2.44
CA ASN A 123 -31.77 -0.03 1.27
C ASN A 123 -31.63 1.51 1.23
N ALA A 124 -32.16 2.14 0.18
CA ALA A 124 -32.15 3.60 0.04
C ALA A 124 -32.91 4.35 1.16
N ALA A 125 -33.82 3.68 1.86
CA ALA A 125 -34.54 4.22 3.02
C ALA A 125 -33.81 4.01 4.35
N GLY A 126 -32.61 3.40 4.35
CA GLY A 126 -31.82 3.15 5.55
C GLY A 126 -32.30 1.96 6.39
N GLN A 127 -33.19 1.12 5.84
CA GLN A 127 -33.67 -0.07 6.51
C GLN A 127 -32.70 -1.23 6.23
N MET A 128 -32.34 -1.99 7.28
CA MET A 128 -31.55 -3.20 7.13
C MET A 128 -32.36 -4.25 6.36
N ILE A 129 -31.86 -4.64 5.19
CA ILE A 129 -32.49 -5.62 4.31
C ILE A 129 -31.75 -6.96 4.29
N GLY A 130 -30.54 -7.01 4.83
CA GLY A 130 -29.71 -8.20 4.84
C GLY A 130 -28.34 -7.97 5.44
N THR A 131 -27.40 -8.81 5.04
CA THR A 131 -26.00 -8.75 5.45
C THR A 131 -25.09 -9.05 4.26
N ASP A 132 -23.88 -8.52 4.28
CA ASP A 132 -22.86 -8.77 3.25
C ASP A 132 -22.23 -10.18 3.33
N GLY A 133 -22.58 -10.99 4.33
CA GLY A 133 -22.02 -12.33 4.54
C GLY A 133 -20.51 -12.35 4.85
N GLY A 134 -19.91 -11.23 5.27
CA GLY A 134 -18.47 -11.09 5.48
C GLY A 134 -17.67 -10.77 4.22
N LEU A 135 -18.34 -10.39 3.12
CA LEU A 135 -17.69 -10.03 1.86
C LEU A 135 -16.70 -8.87 2.03
N LEU A 136 -17.07 -7.81 2.74
CA LEU A 136 -16.20 -6.64 2.95
C LEU A 136 -14.91 -7.03 3.67
N PHE A 137 -15.03 -7.84 4.73
CA PHE A 137 -13.88 -8.35 5.47
C PHE A 137 -12.99 -9.26 4.62
N GLY A 138 -13.58 -10.19 3.86
CA GLY A 138 -12.85 -11.06 2.94
C GLY A 138 -12.05 -10.26 1.89
N MET A 139 -12.68 -9.22 1.32
CA MET A 139 -12.02 -8.31 0.39
C MET A 139 -10.87 -7.53 1.04
N ALA A 140 -11.06 -7.05 2.28
CA ALA A 140 -9.99 -6.37 3.03
C ALA A 140 -8.76 -7.28 3.21
N CYS A 141 -8.96 -8.55 3.55
CA CYS A 141 -7.88 -9.55 3.66
C CYS A 141 -7.15 -9.79 2.34
N LEU A 142 -7.89 -9.92 1.23
CA LEU A 142 -7.29 -10.13 -0.10
C LEU A 142 -6.48 -8.92 -0.57
N ILE A 143 -6.98 -7.70 -0.34
CA ILE A 143 -6.25 -6.46 -0.65
C ILE A 143 -5.01 -6.36 0.21
N TRP A 144 -5.10 -6.65 1.52
CA TRP A 144 -3.97 -6.62 2.42
C TRP A 144 -2.85 -7.56 1.96
N LEU A 145 -3.18 -8.81 1.62
CA LEU A 145 -2.21 -9.78 1.09
C LEU A 145 -1.58 -9.29 -0.22
N SER A 146 -2.40 -8.77 -1.13
CA SER A 146 -1.95 -8.21 -2.41
C SER A 146 -0.98 -7.05 -2.21
N ALA A 147 -1.29 -6.15 -1.27
CA ALA A 147 -0.46 -5.00 -0.93
C ALA A 147 0.87 -5.44 -0.28
N VAL A 148 0.86 -6.44 0.61
CA VAL A 148 2.08 -7.01 1.19
C VAL A 148 2.99 -7.59 0.10
N VAL A 149 2.43 -8.31 -0.87
CA VAL A 149 3.20 -8.83 -2.02
C VAL A 149 3.86 -7.68 -2.81
N LEU A 150 3.15 -6.57 -3.02
CA LEU A 150 3.70 -5.39 -3.69
C LEU A 150 4.83 -4.73 -2.88
N VAL A 151 4.67 -4.58 -1.56
CA VAL A 151 5.70 -4.02 -0.67
C VAL A 151 6.97 -4.88 -0.67
N VAL A 152 6.82 -6.21 -0.57
CA VAL A 152 7.95 -7.15 -0.61
C VAL A 152 8.65 -7.10 -1.96
N ARG A 153 7.90 -6.97 -3.07
CA ARG A 153 8.48 -6.85 -4.40
C ARG A 153 9.25 -5.54 -4.55
N ASP A 154 8.69 -4.40 -4.15
CA ASP A 154 9.35 -3.09 -4.27
C ASP A 154 10.63 -3.02 -3.43
N SER A 155 10.61 -3.59 -2.22
CA SER A 155 11.77 -3.65 -1.32
C SER A 155 12.96 -4.46 -1.90
N ARG A 156 12.68 -5.39 -2.81
CA ARG A 156 13.68 -6.24 -3.48
C ARG A 156 14.17 -5.67 -4.82
N GLN A 157 13.56 -4.61 -5.34
CA GLN A 157 13.94 -4.02 -6.62
C GLN A 157 14.99 -2.91 -6.42
N PRO A 158 16.15 -2.95 -7.11
CA PRO A 158 17.20 -1.94 -6.94
C PRO A 158 16.76 -0.50 -7.28
N GLN A 159 15.76 -0.37 -8.15
CA GLN A 159 15.17 0.91 -8.55
C GLN A 159 13.97 1.31 -7.69
N GLY A 160 13.53 0.44 -6.77
CA GLY A 160 12.41 0.70 -5.87
C GLY A 160 12.74 1.80 -4.87
N LEU A 161 11.76 2.64 -4.55
CA LEU A 161 11.93 3.72 -3.57
C LEU A 161 12.19 3.12 -2.19
N LEU A 162 11.45 2.07 -1.80
CA LEU A 162 11.64 1.42 -0.49
C LEU A 162 13.03 0.81 -0.36
N HIS A 163 13.57 0.23 -1.43
CA HIS A 163 14.94 -0.28 -1.44
C HIS A 163 15.97 0.83 -1.13
N HIS A 164 15.84 1.98 -1.78
CA HIS A 164 16.73 3.13 -1.54
C HIS A 164 16.63 3.64 -0.10
N VAL A 165 15.42 3.78 0.45
CA VAL A 165 15.21 4.26 1.82
C VAL A 165 15.79 3.28 2.84
N ILE A 166 15.50 1.98 2.70
CA ILE A 166 16.01 0.94 3.61
C ILE A 166 17.55 0.93 3.57
N HIS A 167 18.15 0.95 2.39
CA HIS A 167 19.60 0.88 2.27
C HIS A 167 20.30 2.17 2.73
N HIS A 168 19.68 3.34 2.52
CA HIS A 168 20.17 4.59 3.08
C HIS A 168 20.16 4.55 4.61
N PHE A 169 19.06 4.10 5.22
CA PHE A 169 18.95 3.98 6.68
C PHE A 169 19.97 2.99 7.26
N LEU A 170 20.14 1.83 6.63
CA LEU A 170 21.15 0.85 7.06
C LEU A 170 22.58 1.39 6.96
N ARG A 171 22.89 2.21 5.95
CA ARG A 171 24.19 2.88 5.84
C ARG A 171 24.43 3.91 6.95
N LEU A 172 23.41 4.65 7.36
CA LEU A 172 23.53 5.59 8.49
C LEU A 172 23.79 4.85 9.81
N SER A 173 23.12 3.72 10.02
CA SER A 173 23.35 2.85 11.19
C SER A 173 24.79 2.34 11.26
N GLN A 174 25.37 1.95 10.12
CA GLN A 174 26.76 1.46 10.04
C GLN A 174 27.80 2.59 10.14
N GLY A 175 27.51 3.79 9.60
CA GLY A 175 28.41 4.94 9.64
C GLY A 175 28.61 5.53 11.04
N HIS A 176 27.66 5.31 11.96
CA HIS A 176 27.78 5.77 13.36
C HIS A 176 28.71 4.88 14.22
N SER A 177 29.07 3.68 13.76
CA SER A 177 29.99 2.77 14.48
C SER A 177 31.43 2.76 13.96
N GLY A 178 31.75 3.54 12.91
CA GLY A 178 33.08 3.57 12.29
C GLY A 178 33.94 4.81 12.58
N GLY A 179 33.55 5.64 13.56
CA GLY A 179 34.11 6.97 13.79
C GLY A 179 34.82 7.14 15.13
N THR A 180 35.67 6.21 15.54
CA THR A 180 36.68 6.44 16.58
C THR A 180 37.92 5.63 16.24
N ASP A 181 38.78 6.13 15.36
CA ASP A 181 40.19 5.74 15.35
C ASP A 181 41.02 6.75 14.55
N THR A 182 42.16 7.11 15.14
CA THR A 182 43.29 7.89 14.60
C THR A 182 43.25 9.41 14.74
N GLU A 183 43.47 9.91 15.96
CA GLU A 183 44.32 11.10 16.13
C GLU A 183 45.08 11.03 17.47
N ASN A 184 46.18 10.26 17.52
CA ASN A 184 47.27 10.56 18.45
C ASN A 184 48.59 9.87 18.07
N GLY A 185 49.68 10.64 18.04
CA GLY A 185 51.03 10.12 18.18
C GLY A 185 51.92 10.13 16.94
N GLY A 186 52.32 11.32 16.49
CA GLY A 186 53.33 11.45 15.44
C GLY A 186 53.85 12.88 15.29
N ALA A 187 54.43 13.46 16.33
CA ALA A 187 55.27 14.65 16.23
C ALA A 187 56.63 14.37 16.88
N VAL A 188 57.66 14.50 16.05
CA VAL A 188 59.10 14.47 16.36
C VAL A 188 59.47 15.71 17.17
#